data_AF-Q23JW0-F1
#
_entry.id   AF-Q23JW0-F1
#
_cell.length_a   1.000
_cell.length_b   1.000
_cell.length_c   1.000
_cell.angle_alpha   90.00
_cell.angle_beta   90.00
_cell.angle_gamma   90.00
#
_symmetry.space_group_name_H-M   'P 1'
#
loop_
_entity.id
_entity.type
_entity.pdbx_description
1 polymer ?
#
loop_
_entity_poly.entity_id
_entity_poly.type
_entity_poly.pdbx_seq_one_letter_code
_entity_poly.pdbx_strand_id
1 'polypeptide(L)'
;MENNQKKSEQQNNTQNILQDLMKSNLKAQTHIDLQLKQNQIGNDGASTIGTALGNCKLLTNLIFYIGANQIGDNGAQNIGLGLSKCTQLTNLELTLGQNQIGNDGASTIGTALGNCKLLTNLIFYIDANQIGDNGAQNIGLGLSKCTQLRNLELALVQNQIGNDGASTIGTALGNCKLLTNLIFYIEQNNFLFIY
;
A
#
# COMPACT_ATOMS: atom_id res chain seq x y z
N MET A 1 -14.63 27.21 15.11
CA MET A 1 -13.42 27.97 14.71
C MET A 1 -12.16 27.13 14.85
N GLU A 2 -11.91 26.45 15.98
CA GLU A 2 -10.78 25.50 16.16
C GLU A 2 -10.67 24.40 15.09
N ASN A 3 -11.78 23.79 14.68
CA ASN A 3 -11.76 22.74 13.65
C ASN A 3 -11.31 23.25 12.26
N ASN A 4 -11.55 24.52 11.95
CA ASN A 4 -11.13 25.10 10.67
C ASN A 4 -9.63 25.48 10.69
N GLN A 5 -9.12 25.96 11.83
CA GLN A 5 -7.69 26.21 12.01
C GLN A 5 -6.85 24.93 11.93
N LYS A 6 -7.23 23.88 12.67
CA LYS A 6 -6.55 22.57 12.61
C LYS A 6 -6.54 21.98 11.19
N LYS A 7 -7.66 22.10 10.48
CA LYS A 7 -7.76 21.63 9.08
C LYS A 7 -6.85 22.41 8.13
N SER A 8 -6.73 23.73 8.32
CA SER A 8 -5.85 24.58 7.51
C SER A 8 -4.35 24.34 7.78
N GLU A 9 -3.96 24.13 9.03
CA GLU A 9 -2.57 23.81 9.40
C GLU A 9 -2.14 22.45 8.84
N GLN A 10 -3.01 21.44 8.93
CA GLN A 10 -2.76 20.11 8.39
C GLN A 10 -2.62 20.11 6.85
N GLN A 11 -3.44 20.91 6.17
CA GLN A 11 -3.36 21.06 4.72
C GLN A 11 -2.07 21.77 4.28
N ASN A 12 -1.61 22.77 5.03
CA ASN A 12 -0.32 23.43 4.79
C ASN A 12 0.87 22.48 5.03
N ASN A 13 0.83 21.66 6.09
CA ASN A 13 1.85 20.63 6.32
C ASN A 13 1.93 19.61 5.18
N THR A 14 0.77 19.21 4.64
CA THR A 14 0.71 18.28 3.50
C THR A 14 1.39 18.86 2.26
N GLN A 15 1.09 20.11 1.92
CA GLN A 15 1.71 20.77 0.77
C GLN A 15 3.23 20.91 0.94
N ASN A 16 3.69 21.21 2.16
CA ASN A 16 5.13 21.28 2.45
C ASN A 16 5.79 19.90 2.27
N ILE A 17 5.20 18.82 2.77
CA ILE A 17 5.76 17.46 2.60
C ILE A 17 5.81 17.07 1.12
N LEU A 18 4.76 17.36 0.34
CA LEU A 18 4.76 17.09 -1.09
C LEU A 18 5.81 17.92 -1.84
N GLN A 19 6.00 19.18 -1.47
CA GLN A 19 7.06 20.03 -2.03
C GLN A 19 8.45 19.52 -1.67
N ASP A 20 8.67 19.08 -0.43
CA ASP A 20 9.95 18.56 0.00
C ASP A 20 10.26 17.23 -0.69
N LEU A 21 9.28 16.34 -0.83
CA LEU A 21 9.38 15.12 -1.65
C LEU A 21 9.79 15.43 -3.10
N MET A 22 9.22 16.48 -3.71
CA MET A 22 9.54 16.89 -5.07
C MET A 22 10.95 17.52 -5.20
N LYS A 23 11.42 18.24 -4.18
CA LYS A 23 12.75 18.88 -4.16
C LYS A 23 13.87 17.90 -3.78
N SER A 24 13.54 16.84 -3.06
CA SER A 24 14.51 15.87 -2.57
C SER A 24 15.10 15.02 -3.69
N ASN A 25 16.41 14.83 -3.70
CA ASN A 25 17.03 13.82 -4.57
C ASN A 25 16.79 12.42 -3.98
N LEU A 26 15.66 11.82 -4.32
CA LEU A 26 15.25 10.53 -3.77
C LEU A 26 16.01 9.33 -4.38
N LYS A 27 16.83 9.53 -5.41
CA LYS A 27 17.50 8.44 -6.14
C LYS A 27 18.48 7.63 -5.27
N ALA A 28 19.10 8.27 -4.29
CA ALA A 28 20.08 7.64 -3.40
C ALA A 28 19.46 7.13 -2.08
N GLN A 29 18.17 7.40 -1.84
CA GLN A 29 17.54 7.04 -0.59
C GLN A 29 17.29 5.53 -0.52
N THR A 30 17.75 4.93 0.57
CA THR A 30 17.52 3.52 0.89
C THR A 30 16.38 3.35 1.90
N HIS A 31 16.02 4.43 2.60
CA HIS A 31 14.99 4.45 3.63
C HIS A 31 14.10 5.69 3.45
N ILE A 32 12.79 5.50 3.42
CA ILE A 32 11.80 6.59 3.37
C ILE A 32 10.69 6.28 4.38
N ASP A 33 10.30 7.29 5.16
CA ASP A 33 9.17 7.25 6.08
C ASP A 33 8.22 8.42 5.75
N LEU A 34 6.98 8.08 5.36
CA LEU A 34 5.94 9.03 4.96
C LEU A 34 4.69 8.83 5.82
N GLN A 35 4.58 9.66 6.85
CA GLN A 35 3.44 9.73 7.76
C GLN A 35 2.41 10.74 7.25
N LEU A 36 1.53 10.27 6.36
CA LEU A 36 0.64 11.11 5.57
C LEU A 36 -0.86 10.85 5.82
N LYS A 37 -1.23 10.20 6.93
CA LYS A 37 -2.63 9.92 7.27
C LYS A 37 -3.47 11.21 7.47
N GLN A 38 -4.71 11.22 6.96
CA GLN A 38 -5.70 12.30 7.15
C GLN A 38 -5.32 13.69 6.59
N ASN A 39 -4.70 13.74 5.41
CA ASN A 39 -4.12 14.97 4.85
C ASN A 39 -4.83 15.51 3.60
N GLN A 40 -5.97 14.95 3.20
CA GLN A 40 -6.73 15.38 2.01
C GLN A 40 -5.87 15.39 0.73
N ILE A 41 -4.96 14.42 0.58
CA ILE A 41 -4.01 14.35 -0.54
C ILE A 41 -4.72 14.21 -1.90
N GLY A 42 -5.81 13.43 -1.94
CA GLY A 42 -6.55 13.14 -3.16
C GLY A 42 -5.72 12.41 -4.23
N ASN A 43 -6.27 12.30 -5.43
CA ASN A 43 -5.60 11.61 -6.54
C ASN A 43 -4.37 12.36 -7.06
N ASP A 44 -4.41 13.69 -7.12
CA ASP A 44 -3.30 14.48 -7.67
C ASP A 44 -2.07 14.44 -6.76
N GLY A 45 -2.25 14.58 -5.45
CA GLY A 45 -1.14 14.42 -4.51
C GLY A 45 -0.60 13.00 -4.50
N ALA A 46 -1.47 11.98 -4.63
CA ALA A 46 -1.04 10.59 -4.79
C ALA A 46 -0.23 10.38 -6.08
N SER A 47 -0.57 11.08 -7.17
CA SER A 47 0.20 11.09 -8.42
C SER A 47 1.61 11.69 -8.23
N THR A 48 1.71 12.81 -7.53
CA THR A 48 3.00 13.41 -7.17
C THR A 48 3.86 12.43 -6.36
N ILE A 49 3.28 11.78 -5.35
CA ILE A 49 3.98 10.79 -4.53
C ILE A 49 4.41 9.58 -5.36
N GLY A 50 3.53 9.03 -6.20
CA GLY A 50 3.85 7.93 -7.10
C GLY A 50 5.02 8.25 -8.03
N THR A 51 5.03 9.45 -8.60
CA THR A 51 6.16 9.94 -9.43
C THR A 51 7.45 9.99 -8.63
N ALA A 52 7.40 10.51 -7.40
CA ALA A 52 8.55 10.60 -6.50
C ALA A 52 9.10 9.21 -6.14
N LEU A 53 8.24 8.28 -5.70
CA LEU A 53 8.60 6.89 -5.41
C LEU A 53 9.22 6.19 -6.62
N GLY A 54 8.73 6.47 -7.83
CA GLY A 54 9.27 5.91 -9.06
C GLY A 54 10.76 6.20 -9.31
N ASN A 55 11.32 7.22 -8.65
CA ASN A 55 12.73 7.60 -8.73
C ASN A 55 13.61 6.94 -7.67
N CYS A 56 13.02 6.30 -6.63
CA CYS A 56 13.73 5.70 -5.50
C CYS A 56 14.25 4.28 -5.83
N LYS A 57 15.16 4.15 -6.80
CA LYS A 57 15.62 2.83 -7.30
C LYS A 57 16.41 2.00 -6.29
N LEU A 58 17.01 2.65 -5.29
CA LEU A 58 17.81 2.01 -4.25
C LEU A 58 17.02 1.80 -2.95
N LEU A 59 15.72 2.06 -2.95
CA LEU A 59 14.89 1.98 -1.75
C LEU A 59 14.78 0.54 -1.26
N THR A 60 15.27 0.29 -0.04
CA THR A 60 15.22 -1.02 0.63
C THR A 60 14.15 -1.05 1.71
N ASN A 61 13.83 0.09 2.32
CA ASN A 61 12.83 0.23 3.37
C ASN A 61 11.88 1.40 3.09
N LEU A 62 10.58 1.12 3.07
CA LEU A 62 9.54 2.13 2.93
C LEU A 62 8.47 1.94 4.01
N ILE A 63 8.26 2.98 4.82
CA ILE A 63 7.08 3.13 5.66
C ILE A 63 6.21 4.21 5.03
N PHE A 64 4.99 3.86 4.62
CA PHE A 64 4.13 4.76 3.87
C PHE A 64 2.68 4.65 4.35
N TYR A 65 2.31 5.57 5.24
CA TYR A 65 0.98 5.64 5.82
C TYR A 65 0.19 6.77 5.18
N ILE A 66 -0.71 6.43 4.26
CA ILE A 66 -1.50 7.38 3.47
C ILE A 66 -3.01 7.12 3.59
N GLY A 67 -3.45 6.54 4.71
CA GLY A 67 -4.86 6.31 4.97
C GLY A 67 -5.69 7.59 5.13
N ALA A 68 -7.00 7.52 4.88
CA ALA A 68 -7.94 8.63 5.03
C ALA A 68 -7.60 9.89 4.20
N ASN A 69 -7.29 9.72 2.93
CA ASN A 69 -6.82 10.79 2.05
C ASN A 69 -7.68 11.04 0.81
N GLN A 70 -8.86 10.41 0.71
CA GLN A 70 -9.75 10.53 -0.46
C GLN A 70 -9.06 10.09 -1.76
N ILE A 71 -8.18 9.09 -1.67
CA ILE A 71 -7.50 8.51 -2.82
C ILE A 71 -8.44 7.50 -3.48
N GLY A 72 -8.74 7.70 -4.76
CA GLY A 72 -9.47 6.74 -5.60
C GLY A 72 -8.52 5.88 -6.43
N ASP A 73 -9.08 5.15 -7.39
CA ASP A 73 -8.32 4.27 -8.28
C ASP A 73 -7.18 4.99 -9.00
N ASN A 74 -7.42 6.17 -9.57
CA ASN A 74 -6.38 6.92 -10.28
C ASN A 74 -5.16 7.25 -9.40
N GLY A 75 -5.40 7.67 -8.14
CA GLY A 75 -4.31 7.95 -7.21
C GLY A 75 -3.57 6.68 -6.79
N ALA A 76 -4.31 5.61 -6.48
CA ALA A 76 -3.72 4.32 -6.13
C ALA A 76 -2.91 3.71 -7.30
N GLN A 77 -3.38 3.85 -8.53
CA GLN A 77 -2.65 3.44 -9.73
C GLN A 77 -1.32 4.16 -9.84
N ASN A 78 -1.29 5.49 -9.64
CA ASN A 78 -0.02 6.23 -9.70
C ASN A 78 0.94 5.84 -8.57
N ILE A 79 0.43 5.63 -7.34
CA ILE A 79 1.23 5.08 -6.24
C ILE A 79 1.80 3.71 -6.63
N GLY A 80 0.98 2.81 -7.17
CA GLY A 80 1.41 1.48 -7.60
C GLY A 80 2.45 1.53 -8.73
N LEU A 81 2.26 2.37 -9.74
CA LEU A 81 3.25 2.57 -10.81
C LEU A 81 4.59 3.07 -10.26
N GLY A 82 4.56 3.98 -9.27
CA GLY A 82 5.74 4.43 -8.54
C GLY A 82 6.41 3.31 -7.75
N LEU A 83 5.64 2.60 -6.93
CA LEU A 83 6.12 1.51 -6.08
C LEU A 83 6.69 0.35 -6.90
N SER A 84 6.11 0.04 -8.07
CA SER A 84 6.54 -1.05 -8.96
C SER A 84 8.00 -0.90 -9.45
N LYS A 85 8.54 0.32 -9.34
CA LYS A 85 9.91 0.67 -9.70
C LYS A 85 10.92 0.53 -8.54
N CYS A 86 10.44 0.34 -7.32
CA CYS A 86 11.25 0.17 -6.10
C CYS A 86 11.63 -1.31 -5.90
N THR A 87 12.30 -1.91 -6.88
CA THR A 87 12.52 -3.38 -6.92
C THR A 87 13.53 -3.89 -5.89
N GLN A 88 14.21 -2.99 -5.17
CA GLN A 88 15.15 -3.32 -4.10
C GLN A 88 14.50 -3.40 -2.72
N LEU A 89 13.19 -3.17 -2.60
CA LEU A 89 12.48 -3.21 -1.33
C LEU A 89 12.58 -4.59 -0.67
N THR A 90 13.06 -4.59 0.57
CA THR A 90 13.08 -5.75 1.47
C THR A 90 12.07 -5.58 2.61
N ASN A 91 11.82 -4.34 3.04
CA ASN A 91 10.81 -3.97 4.02
C ASN A 91 9.80 -2.97 3.43
N LEU A 92 8.52 -3.30 3.50
CA LEU A 92 7.45 -2.40 3.10
C LEU A 92 6.33 -2.40 4.14
N GLU A 93 6.02 -1.22 4.67
CA GLU A 93 4.78 -0.97 5.40
C GLU A 93 3.94 0.01 4.59
N LEU A 94 2.83 -0.46 4.04
CA LEU A 94 1.94 0.32 3.18
C LEU A 94 0.54 0.34 3.78
N THR A 95 0.11 1.50 4.29
CA THR A 95 -1.23 1.70 4.82
C THR A 95 -2.03 2.65 3.93
N LEU A 96 -2.98 2.09 3.19
CA LEU A 96 -3.91 2.76 2.26
C LEU A 96 -5.35 2.76 2.80
N GLY A 97 -5.57 2.40 4.07
CA GLY A 97 -6.90 2.24 4.64
C GLY A 97 -7.77 3.51 4.62
N GLN A 98 -9.09 3.35 4.68
CA GLN A 98 -10.06 4.47 4.69
C GLN A 98 -9.94 5.40 3.47
N ASN A 99 -9.79 4.84 2.28
CA ASN A 99 -9.76 5.58 1.02
C ASN A 99 -10.95 5.18 0.13
N GLN A 100 -10.89 5.48 -1.17
CA GLN A 100 -11.94 5.18 -2.15
C GLN A 100 -11.37 4.28 -3.26
N ILE A 101 -10.43 3.40 -2.91
CA ILE A 101 -9.73 2.53 -3.85
C ILE A 101 -10.65 1.37 -4.23
N GLY A 102 -10.87 1.18 -5.52
CA GLY A 102 -11.62 0.07 -6.11
C GLY A 102 -10.69 -1.02 -6.64
N ASN A 103 -11.24 -1.85 -7.53
CA ASN A 103 -10.53 -2.98 -8.11
C ASN A 103 -9.32 -2.58 -8.96
N ASP A 104 -9.41 -1.48 -9.71
CA ASP A 104 -8.36 -1.09 -10.65
C ASP A 104 -7.13 -0.53 -9.94
N GLY A 105 -7.34 0.27 -8.89
CA GLY A 105 -6.29 0.74 -7.99
C GLY A 105 -5.65 -0.43 -7.24
N ALA A 106 -6.46 -1.32 -6.67
CA ALA A 106 -5.97 -2.53 -6.00
C ALA A 106 -5.16 -3.44 -6.92
N SER A 107 -5.59 -3.60 -8.18
CA SER A 107 -4.88 -4.40 -9.18
C SER A 107 -3.48 -3.86 -9.49
N THR A 108 -3.38 -2.53 -9.62
CA THR A 108 -2.08 -1.88 -9.86
C THR A 108 -1.16 -1.97 -8.66
N ILE A 109 -1.69 -1.83 -7.44
CA ILE A 109 -0.94 -2.06 -6.20
C ILE A 109 -0.47 -3.52 -6.10
N GLY A 110 -1.34 -4.49 -6.38
CA GLY A 110 -0.99 -5.91 -6.42
C GLY A 110 0.15 -6.19 -7.40
N THR A 111 0.07 -5.62 -8.61
CA THR A 111 1.14 -5.72 -9.61
C THR A 111 2.46 -5.12 -9.09
N ALA A 112 2.40 -3.97 -8.40
CA ALA A 112 3.57 -3.33 -7.82
C ALA A 112 4.23 -4.19 -6.73
N LEU A 113 3.44 -4.80 -5.84
CA LEU A 113 3.93 -5.73 -4.82
C LEU A 113 4.65 -6.91 -5.48
N GLY A 114 4.07 -7.49 -6.53
CA GLY A 114 4.68 -8.60 -7.27
C GLY A 114 6.00 -8.27 -7.99
N ASN A 115 6.31 -6.99 -8.20
CA ASN A 115 7.61 -6.55 -8.71
C ASN A 115 8.66 -6.39 -7.61
N CYS A 116 8.25 -6.26 -6.35
CA CYS A 116 9.12 -6.16 -5.18
C CYS A 116 9.53 -7.56 -4.70
N LYS A 117 10.25 -8.30 -5.57
CA LYS A 117 10.58 -9.72 -5.36
C LYS A 117 11.52 -10.00 -4.19
N LEU A 118 12.19 -8.97 -3.68
CA LEU A 118 13.11 -9.07 -2.54
C LEU A 118 12.43 -8.83 -1.18
N LEU A 119 11.11 -8.57 -1.16
CA LEU A 119 10.38 -8.36 0.08
C LEU A 119 10.50 -9.56 1.01
N THR A 120 10.99 -9.32 2.22
CA THR A 120 11.05 -10.27 3.32
C THR A 120 10.04 -9.93 4.42
N ASN A 121 9.70 -8.65 4.57
CA ASN A 121 8.70 -8.13 5.50
C ASN A 121 7.70 -7.24 4.77
N LEU A 122 6.41 -7.58 4.87
CA LEU A 122 5.32 -6.79 4.31
C LEU A 122 4.21 -6.59 5.35
N ILE A 123 3.94 -5.34 5.68
CA ILE A 123 2.71 -4.92 6.34
C ILE A 123 1.89 -4.18 5.28
N PHE A 124 0.74 -4.74 4.88
CA PHE A 124 -0.10 -4.17 3.86
C PHE A 124 -1.55 -4.04 4.36
N TYR A 125 -1.92 -2.81 4.64
CA TYR A 125 -3.26 -2.44 5.08
C TYR A 125 -3.96 -1.64 4.01
N ILE A 126 -5.06 -2.18 3.50
CA ILE A 126 -5.93 -1.51 2.52
C ILE A 126 -7.40 -1.70 2.91
N ASP A 127 -7.64 -1.72 4.23
CA ASP A 127 -8.95 -1.80 4.86
C ASP A 127 -9.85 -0.60 4.53
N ALA A 128 -11.15 -0.75 4.70
CA ALA A 128 -12.13 0.34 4.51
C ALA A 128 -11.99 1.04 3.15
N ASN A 129 -12.06 0.26 2.07
CA ASN A 129 -12.01 0.70 0.68
C ASN A 129 -13.16 0.05 -0.11
N GLN A 130 -13.14 0.11 -1.44
CA GLN A 130 -14.18 -0.40 -2.35
C GLN A 130 -13.68 -1.59 -3.18
N ILE A 131 -12.79 -2.41 -2.62
CA ILE A 131 -12.16 -3.52 -3.32
C ILE A 131 -13.11 -4.72 -3.32
N GLY A 132 -13.38 -5.27 -4.50
CA GLY A 132 -14.12 -6.52 -4.67
C GLY A 132 -13.19 -7.70 -4.96
N ASP A 133 -13.79 -8.83 -5.36
CA ASP A 133 -13.05 -10.06 -5.68
C ASP A 133 -11.96 -9.85 -6.73
N ASN A 134 -12.23 -9.09 -7.79
CA ASN A 134 -11.24 -8.85 -8.85
C ASN A 134 -9.98 -8.13 -8.33
N GLY A 135 -10.14 -7.12 -7.47
CA GLY A 135 -9.00 -6.43 -6.87
C GLY A 135 -8.24 -7.33 -5.90
N ALA A 136 -8.96 -8.09 -5.07
CA ALA A 136 -8.37 -9.07 -4.15
C ALA A 136 -7.58 -10.16 -4.89
N GLN A 137 -8.11 -10.69 -5.99
CA GLN A 137 -7.42 -11.66 -6.85
C GLN A 137 -6.09 -11.11 -7.37
N ASN A 138 -6.07 -9.85 -7.84
CA ASN A 138 -4.85 -9.23 -8.34
C ASN A 138 -3.83 -8.92 -7.22
N ILE A 139 -4.30 -8.56 -6.02
CA ILE A 139 -3.43 -8.48 -4.83
C ILE A 139 -2.82 -9.86 -4.54
N GLY A 140 -3.63 -10.92 -4.52
CA GLY A 140 -3.16 -12.30 -4.37
C GLY A 140 -2.11 -12.67 -5.42
N LEU A 141 -2.38 -12.42 -6.71
CA LEU A 141 -1.42 -12.69 -7.80
C LEU A 141 -0.10 -11.93 -7.59
N GLY A 142 -0.15 -10.69 -7.10
CA GLY A 142 1.01 -9.92 -6.68
C GLY A 142 1.81 -10.62 -5.58
N LEU A 143 1.15 -10.91 -4.46
CA LEU A 143 1.75 -11.55 -3.29
C LEU A 143 2.36 -12.92 -3.62
N SER A 144 1.75 -13.68 -4.54
CA SER A 144 2.28 -14.99 -4.96
C SER A 144 3.69 -14.92 -5.57
N LYS A 145 4.11 -13.74 -6.04
CA LYS A 145 5.45 -13.49 -6.61
C LYS A 145 6.48 -13.06 -5.56
N CYS A 146 6.05 -12.69 -4.35
CA CYS A 146 6.90 -12.28 -3.24
C CYS A 146 7.43 -13.52 -2.49
N THR A 147 8.15 -14.40 -3.18
CA THR A 147 8.56 -15.72 -2.66
C THR A 147 9.60 -15.66 -1.53
N GLN A 148 10.18 -14.48 -1.27
CA GLN A 148 11.10 -14.23 -0.17
C GLN A 148 10.43 -13.78 1.14
N LEU A 149 9.09 -13.60 1.14
CA LEU A 149 8.36 -13.15 2.32
C LEU A 149 8.52 -14.13 3.48
N ARG A 150 8.89 -13.59 4.64
CA ARG A 150 8.98 -14.27 5.92
C ARG A 150 7.92 -13.79 6.89
N ASN A 151 7.60 -12.51 6.82
CA ASN A 151 6.54 -11.88 7.61
C ASN A 151 5.54 -11.22 6.67
N LEU A 152 4.27 -11.55 6.85
CA LEU A 152 3.17 -10.89 6.19
C LEU A 152 2.10 -10.53 7.20
N GLU A 153 1.77 -9.26 7.25
CA GLU A 153 0.56 -8.77 7.88
C GLU A 153 -0.31 -8.10 6.81
N LEU A 154 -1.50 -8.64 6.59
CA LEU A 154 -2.40 -8.24 5.51
C LEU A 154 -3.80 -7.95 6.07
N ALA A 155 -4.25 -6.71 5.95
CA ALA A 155 -5.61 -6.31 6.33
C ALA A 155 -6.37 -5.73 5.13
N LEU A 156 -7.48 -6.38 4.81
CA LEU A 156 -8.41 -6.10 3.73
C LEU A 156 -9.85 -5.93 4.27
N VAL A 157 -10.04 -5.87 5.59
CA VAL A 157 -11.36 -5.74 6.22
C VAL A 157 -12.11 -4.51 5.74
N GLN A 158 -13.45 -4.54 5.83
CA GLN A 158 -14.30 -3.44 5.36
C GLN A 158 -14.11 -3.11 3.87
N ASN A 159 -13.87 -4.14 3.04
CA ASN A 159 -13.99 -4.10 1.58
C ASN A 159 -15.22 -4.93 1.13
N GLN A 160 -15.38 -5.12 -0.18
CA GLN A 160 -16.48 -5.87 -0.82
C GLN A 160 -15.99 -7.22 -1.36
N ILE A 161 -15.04 -7.85 -0.66
CA ILE A 161 -14.41 -9.11 -1.06
C ILE A 161 -15.32 -10.27 -0.63
N GLY A 162 -15.66 -11.14 -1.57
CA GLY A 162 -16.37 -12.39 -1.35
C GLY A 162 -15.44 -13.59 -1.28
N ASN A 163 -16.04 -14.78 -1.30
CA ASN A 163 -15.33 -16.05 -1.15
C ASN A 163 -14.28 -16.27 -2.25
N ASP A 164 -14.54 -15.82 -3.48
CA ASP A 164 -13.63 -16.04 -4.61
C ASP A 164 -12.34 -15.22 -4.47
N GLY A 165 -12.46 -13.96 -4.07
CA GLY A 165 -11.31 -13.11 -3.76
C GLY A 165 -10.51 -13.63 -2.57
N ALA A 166 -11.20 -14.02 -1.49
CA ALA A 166 -10.56 -14.57 -0.30
C ALA A 166 -9.82 -15.89 -0.57
N SER A 167 -10.46 -16.82 -1.29
CA SER A 167 -9.86 -18.09 -1.71
C SER A 167 -8.62 -17.89 -2.58
N THR A 168 -8.67 -16.91 -3.48
CA THR A 168 -7.53 -16.59 -4.35
C THR A 168 -6.34 -16.06 -3.56
N ILE A 169 -6.57 -15.18 -2.57
CA ILE A 169 -5.50 -14.72 -1.68
C ILE A 169 -4.93 -15.89 -0.89
N GLY A 170 -5.77 -16.74 -0.29
CA GLY A 170 -5.32 -17.92 0.45
C GLY A 170 -4.45 -18.86 -0.41
N THR A 171 -4.87 -19.11 -1.66
CA THR A 171 -4.12 -19.91 -2.62
C THR A 171 -2.78 -19.26 -2.97
N ALA A 172 -2.76 -17.94 -3.19
CA ALA A 172 -1.56 -17.20 -3.50
C ALA A 172 -0.53 -17.20 -2.36
N LEU A 173 -0.98 -17.09 -1.11
CA LEU A 173 -0.12 -17.19 0.06
C LEU A 173 0.55 -18.57 0.17
N GLY A 174 -0.08 -19.62 -0.38
CA GLY A 174 0.55 -20.92 -0.56
C GLY A 174 1.87 -20.90 -1.35
N ASN A 175 2.16 -19.86 -2.14
CA ASN A 175 3.43 -19.70 -2.85
C ASN A 175 4.53 -18.98 -2.03
N CYS A 176 4.18 -18.36 -0.90
CA CYS A 176 5.13 -17.73 0.01
C CYS A 176 5.76 -18.78 0.93
N LYS A 177 6.58 -19.69 0.38
CA LYS A 177 7.10 -20.87 1.07
C LYS A 177 8.02 -20.58 2.26
N LEU A 178 8.54 -19.35 2.38
CA LEU A 178 9.41 -18.92 3.47
C LEU A 178 8.67 -18.20 4.60
N LEU A 179 7.33 -18.09 4.50
CA LEU A 179 6.52 -17.37 5.46
C LEU A 179 6.53 -18.09 6.81
N THR A 180 7.01 -17.39 7.84
CA THR A 180 7.05 -17.87 9.23
C THR A 180 6.04 -17.13 10.12
N ASN A 181 5.62 -15.93 9.71
CA ASN A 181 4.62 -15.14 10.43
C ASN A 181 3.54 -14.66 9.45
N LEU A 182 2.29 -15.02 9.71
CA LEU A 182 1.13 -14.59 8.94
C LEU A 182 0.06 -14.00 9.87
N ILE A 183 -0.27 -12.74 9.64
CA ILE A 183 -1.46 -12.10 10.20
C ILE A 183 -2.36 -11.72 9.02
N PHE A 184 -3.61 -12.19 9.01
CA PHE A 184 -4.51 -12.02 7.87
C PHE A 184 -5.94 -11.67 8.29
N TYR A 185 -6.40 -10.51 7.87
CA TYR A 185 -7.74 -9.99 8.14
C TYR A 185 -8.45 -9.67 6.82
N ILE A 186 -9.51 -10.40 6.45
CA ILE A 186 -10.24 -10.21 5.18
C ILE A 186 -11.75 -10.01 5.33
N GLU A 187 -12.33 -10.46 6.44
CA GLU A 187 -13.72 -10.21 6.82
C GLU A 187 -13.77 -9.56 8.20
N GLN A 188 -14.96 -9.17 8.70
CA GLN A 188 -15.10 -8.68 10.09
C GLN A 188 -14.67 -9.72 11.15
N ASN A 189 -14.35 -10.96 10.74
CA ASN A 189 -13.83 -12.00 11.60
C ASN A 189 -12.32 -12.18 11.42
N ASN A 190 -11.61 -12.15 12.56
CA ASN A 190 -10.16 -12.36 12.62
C ASN A 190 -9.81 -13.82 12.31
N PHE A 191 -9.03 -14.07 11.25
CA PHE A 191 -8.35 -15.34 11.06
C PHE A 191 -6.89 -15.20 11.48
N LEU A 192 -6.57 -15.61 12.71
CA LEU A 192 -5.17 -15.70 13.16
C LEU A 192 -4.64 -17.08 12.76
N PHE A 193 -3.74 -17.13 11.79
CA PHE A 193 -3.00 -18.35 11.45
C PHE A 193 -1.59 -18.24 12.03
N ILE A 194 -1.36 -18.84 13.21
CA ILE A 194 -0.01 -19.08 13.71
C ILE A 194 0.42 -20.45 13.16
N TYR A 195 1.47 -20.49 12.33
CA TYR A 195 2.08 -21.71 11.81
C TYR A 195 3.24 -22.17 12.68
#